data_AF-A0A7W1BRZ1-F1
#
_entry.id   AF-A0A7W1BRZ1-F1
#
_cell.length_a   1.000
_cell.length_b   1.000
_cell.length_c   1.000
_cell.angle_alpha   90.00
_cell.angle_beta   90.00
_cell.angle_gamma   90.00
#
_symmetry.space_group_name_H-M   'P 1'
#
loop_
_entity.id
_entity.type
_entity.pdbx_description
1 polymer ?
#
loop_
_entity_poly.entity_id
_entity_poly.type
_entity_poly.pdbx_seq_one_letter_code
_entity_poly.pdbx_strand_id
1 'polypeptide(L)'
;MLLKIVLVAAVVMAGLVFAQREDLVHEWGVAGTCEGVRPPVDDGKHWYACEEGLLTGYPSLIGDQCRYESRASSYEYWSCPAPVTRFPSRS
;
A
#
# COMPACT_ATOMS: atom_id res chain seq x y z
N MET A 1 -15.96 34.29 23.38
CA MET A 1 -16.73 33.19 22.76
C MET A 1 -16.22 32.88 21.35
N LEU A 2 -16.12 33.88 20.45
CA LEU A 2 -15.59 33.67 19.09
C LEU A 2 -14.24 32.97 19.03
N LEU A 3 -13.28 33.38 19.88
CA LEU A 3 -11.93 32.81 19.90
C LEU A 3 -11.92 31.28 20.17
N LYS A 4 -12.82 30.81 21.05
CA LYS A 4 -12.95 29.38 21.36
C LYS A 4 -13.52 28.60 20.18
N ILE A 5 -14.47 29.20 19.46
CA ILE A 5 -15.08 28.58 18.28
C ILE A 5 -14.05 28.48 17.14
N VAL A 6 -13.26 29.52 16.92
CA VAL A 6 -12.18 29.52 15.92
C VAL A 6 -11.12 28.47 16.26
N LEU A 7 -10.73 28.34 17.53
CA LEU A 7 -9.81 27.30 17.99
C LEU A 7 -10.34 25.89 17.74
N VAL A 8 -11.59 25.62 18.10
CA VAL A 8 -12.21 24.31 17.89
C VAL A 8 -12.31 23.99 16.40
N ALA A 9 -12.73 24.96 15.58
CA ALA A 9 -12.79 24.79 14.12
C ALA A 9 -11.41 24.51 13.52
N ALA A 10 -10.36 25.21 13.98
CA ALA A 10 -8.99 25.00 13.52
C ALA A 10 -8.48 23.59 13.87
N VAL A 11 -8.78 23.09 15.07
CA VAL A 11 -8.40 21.72 15.49
C VAL A 11 -9.11 20.66 14.66
N VAL A 12 -10.42 20.82 14.41
CA VAL A 12 -11.20 19.89 13.59
C VAL A 12 -10.68 19.86 12.15
N MET A 13 -10.41 21.03 11.56
CA MET A 13 -9.84 21.14 10.22
C MET A 13 -8.45 20.52 10.13
N ALA A 14 -7.59 20.75 11.13
CA ALA A 14 -6.27 20.14 11.20
C ALA A 14 -6.35 18.60 11.30
N GLY A 15 -7.29 18.07 12.10
CA GLY A 15 -7.53 16.62 12.21
C GLY A 15 -7.98 16.00 10.89
N LEU A 16 -8.88 16.67 10.15
CA LEU A 16 -9.34 16.21 8.84
C LEU A 16 -8.22 16.23 7.78
N VAL A 17 -7.39 17.26 7.77
CA VAL A 17 -6.23 17.34 6.87
C VAL A 17 -5.21 16.24 7.16
N PHE A 18 -5.01 15.90 8.45
CA PHE A 18 -4.17 14.76 8.83
C PHE A 18 -4.79 13.42 8.40
N ALA A 19 -6.09 13.24 8.58
CA ALA A 19 -6.78 12.00 8.20
C ALA A 19 -6.87 11.78 6.68
N GLN A 20 -6.92 12.86 5.88
CA GLN A 20 -6.87 12.77 4.42
C GLN A 20 -5.47 12.52 3.85
N ARG A 21 -4.41 12.56 4.68
CA ARG A 21 -3.11 12.11 4.22
C ARG A 21 -3.13 10.58 4.11
N GLU A 22 -3.35 10.14 2.88
CA GLU A 22 -3.33 8.76 2.40
C GLU A 22 -2.03 8.01 2.81
N ASP A 23 -1.00 8.76 3.20
CA ASP A 23 0.28 8.30 3.73
C ASP A 23 0.18 7.63 5.13
N LEU A 24 -0.72 8.08 6.02
CA LEU A 24 -0.78 7.51 7.38
C LEU A 24 -1.38 6.09 7.42
N VAL A 25 -2.15 5.73 6.40
CA VAL A 25 -2.71 4.37 6.27
C VAL A 25 -1.63 3.37 5.82
N HIS A 26 -0.62 3.85 5.08
CA HIS A 26 0.53 3.05 4.65
C HIS A 26 1.44 2.65 5.84
N GLU A 27 1.56 3.49 6.86
CA GLU A 27 2.48 3.24 7.99
C GLU A 27 1.90 2.30 9.08
N TRP A 28 0.59 2.05 9.11
CA TRP A 28 -0.05 1.32 10.22
C TRP A 28 -0.39 -0.15 9.88
N GLY A 29 -0.02 -0.65 8.69
CA GLY A 29 -0.38 -2.01 8.25
C GLY A 29 -1.90 -2.23 8.15
N VAL A 30 -2.67 -1.14 8.08
CA VAL A 30 -4.13 -1.16 8.03
C VAL A 30 -4.61 -1.60 6.63
N ALA A 31 -3.91 -1.12 5.60
CA ALA A 31 -4.06 -1.56 4.22
C ALA A 31 -2.86 -2.42 3.81
N GLY A 32 -3.12 -3.43 2.98
CA GLY A 32 -2.09 -4.28 2.43
C GLY A 32 -1.23 -3.50 1.44
N THR A 33 0.04 -3.82 1.39
CA THR A 33 1.01 -3.15 0.52
C THR A 33 1.75 -4.18 -0.31
N CYS A 34 2.25 -3.76 -1.48
CA CYS A 34 3.16 -4.56 -2.28
C CYS A 34 4.45 -3.76 -2.50
N GLU A 35 5.60 -4.42 -2.38
CA GLU A 35 6.88 -3.83 -2.80
C GLU A 35 7.49 -4.64 -3.95
N GLY A 36 8.23 -3.95 -4.82
CA GLY A 36 9.03 -4.59 -5.85
C GLY A 36 10.22 -5.32 -5.22
N VAL A 37 10.38 -6.60 -5.53
CA VAL A 37 11.46 -7.46 -5.02
C VAL A 37 12.33 -7.99 -6.15
N ARG A 38 13.53 -8.46 -5.81
CA ARG A 38 14.37 -9.15 -6.79
C ARG A 38 13.71 -10.47 -7.20
N PRO A 39 13.74 -10.80 -8.49
CA PRO A 39 13.16 -12.04 -8.96
C PRO A 39 13.98 -13.23 -8.43
N PRO A 40 13.34 -14.35 -8.02
CA PRO A 40 14.04 -15.55 -7.60
C PRO A 40 14.77 -16.24 -8.78
N VAL A 41 14.32 -15.98 -10.01
CA VAL A 41 14.91 -16.45 -11.26
C VAL A 41 14.94 -15.28 -12.24
N ASP A 42 16.02 -15.10 -12.99
CA ASP A 42 16.10 -14.05 -14.01
C ASP A 42 15.20 -14.40 -15.21
N ASP A 43 13.91 -14.07 -15.09
CA ASP A 43 12.87 -14.35 -16.09
C ASP A 43 12.37 -13.09 -16.82
N GLY A 44 13.04 -11.95 -16.60
CA GLY A 44 12.69 -10.67 -17.21
C GLY A 44 11.34 -10.09 -16.76
N LYS A 45 10.72 -10.64 -15.72
CA LYS A 45 9.46 -10.14 -15.16
C LYS A 45 9.69 -9.22 -13.97
N HIS A 46 8.66 -8.47 -13.63
CA HIS A 46 8.62 -7.67 -12.42
C HIS A 46 8.03 -8.49 -11.28
N TRP A 47 8.75 -8.59 -10.17
CA TRP A 47 8.33 -9.36 -9.01
C TRP A 47 7.90 -8.44 -7.89
N TYR A 48 6.82 -8.83 -7.22
CA TYR A 48 6.25 -8.10 -6.11
C TYR A 48 6.02 -9.02 -4.92
N ALA A 49 6.36 -8.55 -3.73
CA ALA A 49 5.99 -9.16 -2.46
C ALA A 49 4.89 -8.31 -1.81
N CYS A 50 3.74 -8.93 -1.56
CA CYS A 50 2.57 -8.28 -1.02
C CYS A 50 2.30 -8.74 0.41
N GLU A 51 2.22 -7.81 1.35
CA GLU A 51 1.94 -8.05 2.76
C GLU A 51 0.46 -7.84 3.06
N GLU A 52 -0.05 -8.62 4.01
CA GLU A 52 -1.44 -8.53 4.47
C GLU A 52 -1.70 -7.24 5.23
N GLY A 53 -2.76 -6.52 4.85
CA GLY A 53 -3.30 -5.43 5.66
C GLY A 53 -4.39 -5.91 6.60
N LEU A 54 -4.48 -5.31 7.78
CA LEU A 54 -5.47 -5.64 8.81
C LEU A 54 -6.92 -5.56 8.30
N LEU A 55 -7.25 -4.58 7.45
CA LEU A 55 -8.62 -4.35 6.96
C LEU A 55 -8.85 -4.86 5.53
N THR A 56 -7.83 -4.81 4.68
CA THR A 56 -7.97 -5.14 3.25
C THR A 56 -7.57 -6.58 2.93
N GLY A 57 -6.89 -7.27 3.85
CA GLY A 57 -6.20 -8.52 3.56
C GLY A 57 -5.03 -8.30 2.59
N TYR A 58 -4.65 -9.37 1.88
CA TYR A 58 -3.63 -9.32 0.84
C TYR A 58 -4.10 -8.51 -0.38
N PRO A 59 -3.27 -7.58 -0.89
CA PRO A 59 -3.54 -6.91 -2.15
C PRO A 59 -3.57 -7.90 -3.32
N SER A 60 -4.62 -7.83 -4.14
CA SER A 60 -4.70 -8.60 -5.38
C SER A 60 -4.14 -7.80 -6.56
N LEU A 61 -3.17 -8.39 -7.26
CA LEU A 61 -2.57 -7.83 -8.48
C LEU A 61 -3.16 -8.44 -9.77
N ILE A 62 -4.25 -9.19 -9.66
CA ILE A 62 -4.92 -9.83 -10.81
C ILE A 62 -5.36 -8.78 -11.85
N GLY A 63 -5.80 -7.60 -11.40
CA GLY A 63 -6.21 -6.50 -12.27
C GLY A 63 -5.07 -5.91 -13.12
N ASP A 64 -3.83 -6.11 -12.70
CA ASP A 64 -2.63 -5.60 -13.36
C ASP A 64 -1.96 -6.68 -14.25
N GLN A 65 -2.71 -7.75 -14.59
CA GLN A 65 -2.24 -8.91 -15.37
C GLN A 65 -1.10 -9.69 -14.71
N CYS A 66 -0.95 -9.57 -13.39
CA CYS A 66 0.03 -10.31 -12.64
C CYS A 66 -0.46 -11.73 -12.35
N ARG A 67 0.49 -12.65 -12.18
CA ARG A 67 0.28 -14.05 -11.81
C ARG A 67 0.73 -14.25 -10.37
N TYR A 68 -0.13 -14.86 -9.57
CA TYR A 68 0.25 -15.36 -8.25
C TYR A 68 1.21 -16.53 -8.40
N GLU A 69 2.37 -16.46 -7.74
CA GLU A 69 3.41 -17.48 -7.82
C GLU A 69 3.46 -18.33 -6.56
N SER A 70 3.52 -17.69 -5.38
CA SER A 70 3.62 -18.40 -4.11
C SER A 70 3.26 -17.51 -2.93
N ARG A 71 3.11 -18.13 -1.75
CA ARG A 71 3.02 -17.43 -0.47
C ARG A 71 4.11 -17.97 0.45
N ALA A 72 4.87 -17.08 1.08
CA ALA A 72 5.84 -17.46 2.10
C ALA A 72 5.71 -16.55 3.32
N SER A 73 5.54 -17.17 4.49
CA SER A 73 5.24 -16.47 5.75
C SER A 73 4.02 -15.56 5.61
N SER A 74 4.22 -14.23 5.69
CA SER A 74 3.18 -13.20 5.64
C SER A 74 3.18 -12.43 4.31
N TYR A 75 3.85 -12.97 3.28
CA TYR A 75 3.98 -12.35 1.97
C TYR A 75 3.42 -13.24 0.86
N GLU A 76 2.67 -12.63 -0.05
CA GLU A 76 2.32 -13.21 -1.35
C GLU A 76 3.24 -12.68 -2.44
N TYR A 77 3.79 -13.59 -3.22
CA TYR A 77 4.67 -13.27 -4.33
C TYR A 77 3.92 -13.33 -5.65
N TRP A 78 4.09 -12.27 -6.42
CA TRP A 78 3.43 -12.08 -7.70
C TRP A 78 4.47 -11.78 -8.77
N SER A 79 4.28 -12.37 -9.96
CA SER A 79 5.05 -12.04 -11.15
C SER A 79 4.19 -11.25 -12.14
N CYS A 80 4.71 -10.13 -12.64
CA CYS A 80 3.98 -9.21 -13.50
C CYS A 80 4.75 -9.00 -14.81
N PRO A 81 4.04 -8.94 -15.96
CA PRO A 81 4.67 -8.66 -17.26
C PRO A 81 5.11 -7.20 -17.40
N ALA A 82 4.57 -6.29 -16.59
CA ALA A 82 4.84 -4.87 -16.60
C ALA A 82 4.91 -4.32 -15.17
N PRO A 83 5.58 -3.17 -14.94
CA PRO A 83 5.63 -2.56 -13.62
C PRO A 83 4.27 -2.02 -13.18
N VAL A 84 3.86 -2.37 -11.97
CA VAL A 84 2.65 -1.86 -11.31
C VAL A 84 2.94 -0.46 -10.79
N THR A 85 2.10 0.52 -11.12
CA THR A 85 2.27 1.94 -10.75
C THR A 85 1.55 2.35 -9.46
N ARG A 86 0.68 1.48 -8.95
CA ARG A 86 -0.14 1.75 -7.76
C ARG A 86 0.64 1.60 -6.45
N PHE A 87 1.83 1.01 -6.51
CA PHE A 87 2.69 0.74 -5.35
C PHE A 87 4.11 1.23 -5.63
N PRO A 88 4.87 1.63 -4.59
CA PRO A 88 6.26 2.03 -4.76
C PRO A 88 7.12 0.87 -5.25
N SER A 89 7.74 1.03 -6.42
CA SER A 89 8.78 0.12 -6.90
C SER A 89 10.14 0.57 -6.35
N ARG A 90 10.86 -0.34 -5.71
CA ARG A 90 12.23 -0.09 -5.27
C ARG A 90 13.17 -0.33 -6.45
N SER A 91 13.64 0.76 -7.07
CA SER A 91 14.64 0.74 -8.15
C SER A 91 16.01 0.30 -7.66
#